data_AF-A0A1V3AKZ6-F1
#
_entry.id   AF-A0A1V3AKZ6-F1
#
_cell.length_a   1.000
_cell.length_b   1.000
_cell.length_c   1.000
_cell.angle_alpha   90.00
_cell.angle_beta   90.00
_cell.angle_gamma   90.00
#
_symmetry.space_group_name_H-M   'P 1'
#
loop_
_entity.id
_entity.type
_entity.pdbx_description
1 polymer ?
#
loop_
_entity_poly.entity_id
_entity_poly.type
_entity_poly.pdbx_seq_one_letter_code
_entity_poly.pdbx_strand_id
1 'polypeptide(L)' 'MALNLLWTIRNRAYHWENLLKLRANNRPRITTRFIRELEKPTSKSFNFGIMPNKIVSFLDDLIKSIGNKDLEKLSSL' A
#
# COMPACT_ATOMS: atom_id res chain seq x y z
N MET A 1 2.42 1.39 14.01
CA MET A 1 1.85 0.26 13.23
C MET A 1 1.72 0.60 11.74
N ALA A 2 1.06 1.70 11.36
CA ALA A 2 0.91 2.12 9.96
C ALA A 2 2.24 2.53 9.26
N LEU A 3 3.18 3.15 9.98
CA LEU A 3 4.44 3.64 9.41
C LEU A 3 5.32 2.54 8.80
N ASN A 4 5.46 1.39 9.48
CA ASN A 4 6.28 0.27 8.98
C ASN A 4 5.68 -0.36 7.71
N LEU A 5 4.34 -0.43 7.66
CA LEU A 5 3.61 -0.90 6.48
C LEU A 5 3.85 0.03 5.28
N LEU A 6 3.68 1.33 5.48
CA LEU A 6 3.92 2.35 4.45
C LEU A 6 5.38 2.34 3.97
N TRP A 7 6.34 2.21 4.89
CA TRP A 7 7.75 2.12 4.52
C TRP A 7 8.04 0.87 3.67
N THR A 8 7.48 -0.28 4.04
CA THR A 8 7.66 -1.51 3.28
C THR A 8 7.03 -1.42 1.88
N ILE A 9 5.85 -0.82 1.75
CA ILE A 9 5.19 -0.60 0.46
C ILE A 9 6.02 0.38 -0.40
N ARG A 10 6.49 1.50 0.18
CA ARG A 10 7.38 2.47 -0.49
C ARG A 10 8.62 1.78 -1.06
N ASN A 11 9.32 0.97 -0.26
CA ASN A 11 10.54 0.30 -0.69
C ASN A 11 10.28 -0.68 -1.85
N ARG A 12 9.12 -1.35 -1.87
CA ARG A 12 8.74 -2.24 -2.98
C ARG A 12 8.33 -1.48 -4.24
N ALA A 13 7.77 -0.28 -4.08
CA ALA A 13 7.42 0.63 -5.16
C ALA A 13 8.63 1.40 -5.73
N TYR A 14 9.82 1.32 -5.10
CA TYR A 14 11.05 1.95 -5.58
C TYR A 14 11.36 1.59 -7.05
N HIS A 15 11.13 0.32 -7.40
CA HIS A 15 11.05 -0.07 -8.81
C HIS A 15 9.63 0.19 -9.29
N TRP A 16 9.42 1.29 -10.01
CA TRP A 16 8.11 1.74 -10.47
C TRP A 16 7.31 0.65 -11.21
N GLU A 17 7.97 -0.25 -11.95
CA GLU A 17 7.31 -1.36 -12.64
C GLU A 17 6.54 -2.29 -11.69
N ASN A 18 6.93 -2.38 -10.42
CA ASN A 18 6.24 -3.20 -9.43
C ASN A 18 4.85 -2.67 -9.10
N LEU A 19 4.56 -1.39 -9.38
CA LEU A 19 3.24 -0.81 -9.24
C LEU A 19 2.25 -1.47 -10.21
N LEU A 20 2.70 -1.83 -11.41
CA LEU A 20 1.82 -2.37 -12.46
C LEU A 20 1.85 -3.90 -12.56
N LYS A 21 2.85 -4.56 -11.98
CA LYS A 21 3.07 -6.00 -12.13
C LYS A 21 2.35 -6.84 -11.08
N LEU A 22 1.81 -7.96 -11.55
CA LEU A 22 1.34 -9.06 -10.70
C LEU A 22 2.41 -10.15 -10.57
N ARG A 23 2.32 -10.92 -9.50
CA ARG A 23 3.02 -12.20 -9.33
C ARG A 23 2.22 -13.33 -9.97
N ALA A 24 2.82 -14.50 -10.14
CA ALA A 24 2.16 -15.69 -10.70
C ALA A 24 0.90 -16.11 -9.92
N ASN A 25 0.78 -15.75 -8.64
CA ASN A 25 -0.41 -16.00 -7.82
C ASN A 25 -1.46 -14.87 -7.87
N ASN A 26 -1.42 -14.04 -8.92
CA ASN A 26 -2.32 -12.92 -9.17
C ASN A 26 -2.32 -11.83 -8.07
N ARG A 27 -1.25 -11.75 -7.28
CA ARG A 27 -1.07 -10.70 -6.25
C ARG A 27 -0.19 -9.56 -6.75
N PRO A 28 -0.45 -8.31 -6.38
CA PRO A 28 0.44 -7.18 -6.68
C PRO A 28 1.88 -7.43 -6.23
N ARG A 29 2.87 -6.98 -7.00
CA ARG A 29 4.28 -7.14 -6.61
C ARG A 29 4.63 -6.38 -5.33
N ILE A 30 3.97 -5.25 -5.10
CA ILE A 30 4.06 -4.43 -3.88
C ILE A 30 3.39 -5.06 -2.65
N THR A 31 2.70 -6.21 -2.78
CA THR A 31 2.11 -6.90 -1.64
C THR A 31 3.16 -7.18 -0.56
N THR A 32 2.82 -6.86 0.68
CA THR A 32 3.61 -7.08 1.87
C THR A 32 2.82 -7.88 2.90
N ARG A 33 3.54 -8.76 3.62
CA ARG A 33 2.97 -9.54 4.71
C ARG A 33 3.09 -8.73 5.99
N PHE A 34 1.97 -8.54 6.66
CA PHE A 34 1.90 -7.90 7.97
C PHE A 34 1.58 -8.96 9.03
N ILE A 35 2.38 -8.99 10.08
CA ILE A 35 2.17 -9.86 11.24
C ILE A 35 1.83 -8.94 12.41
N ARG A 36 0.68 -9.17 13.04
CA ARG A 36 0.32 -8.46 14.26
C ARG A 36 1.14 -9.10 15.39
N GLU A 37 2.22 -8.43 15.82
CA GLU A 37 3.13 -8.92 16.87
C GLU A 37 2.48 -9.04 18.26
N LEU A 38 1.24 -8.57 18.41
CA LEU A 38 0.47 -8.78 19.62
C LEU A 38 -0.38 -10.05 19.47
N GLU A 39 0.05 -11.08 20.20
CA GLU A 39 -0.65 -12.33 20.58
C GLU A 39 -0.27 -13.61 19.80
N LYS A 40 0.66 -14.36 20.42
CA LYS A 40 0.91 -15.82 20.27
C LYS A 40 1.46 -16.31 18.92
N PRO A 41 2.14 -17.48 18.89
CA PRO A 41 2.64 -18.12 17.67
C PRO A 41 1.56 -18.51 16.64
N THR A 42 0.28 -18.33 16.97
CA THR A 42 -0.89 -18.52 16.09
C THR A 42 -1.39 -17.21 15.45
N SER A 43 -0.68 -16.08 15.63
CA SER A 43 -1.10 -14.78 15.12
C SER A 43 -1.29 -14.80 13.60
N LYS A 44 -2.51 -14.43 13.18
CA LYS A 44 -2.94 -14.45 11.78
C LYS A 44 -2.17 -13.39 11.00
N SER A 45 -1.38 -13.82 10.01
CA SER A 45 -0.69 -12.87 9.12
C SER A 45 -1.62 -12.41 8.01
N PHE A 46 -1.64 -11.10 7.75
CA PHE A 46 -2.43 -10.49 6.69
C PHE A 46 -1.52 -10.11 5.52
N ASN A 47 -2.02 -10.25 4.30
CA ASN A 47 -1.33 -9.74 3.12
C ASN A 47 -2.00 -8.44 2.71
N PHE A 48 -1.22 -7.36 2.70
CA PHE A 48 -1.67 -6.04 2.24
C PHE A 48 -1.02 -5.74 0.90
N GLY A 49 -1.80 -5.24 -0.06
CA GLY A 49 -1.30 -4.78 -1.34
C GLY A 49 -2.35 -3.91 -2.01
N ILE A 50 -1.89 -3.10 -2.95
CA ILE A 50 -2.76 -2.25 -3.77
C ILE A 50 -2.76 -2.84 -5.17
N MET A 51 -3.94 -3.13 -5.71
CA MET A 51 -4.06 -3.65 -7.07
C MET A 51 -3.61 -2.59 -8.08
N PRO A 52 -2.92 -2.92 -9.19
CA PRO A 52 -2.47 -1.94 -10.16
C PRO A 52 -3.56 -0.95 -10.61
N ASN A 53 -4.77 -1.46 -10.89
CA ASN A 53 -5.92 -0.65 -11.31
C ASN A 53 -6.59 0.15 -10.18
N LYS A 54 -6.09 0.08 -8.95
CA LYS A 54 -6.60 0.81 -7.77
C LYS A 54 -5.57 1.78 -7.19
N ILE A 55 -4.40 1.91 -7.80
CA ILE A 55 -3.34 2.80 -7.32
C ILE A 55 -3.81 4.26 -7.28
N VAL A 56 -4.46 4.73 -8.35
CA VAL A 56 -4.96 6.11 -8.42
C VAL A 56 -5.97 6.38 -7.30
N SER A 57 -7.01 5.56 -7.18
CA SER A 57 -8.02 5.71 -6.11
C SER A 57 -7.40 5.66 -4.72
N PHE A 58 -6.42 4.78 -4.49
CA PHE A 58 -5.70 4.71 -3.22
C PHE A 58 -4.93 6.00 -2.92
N LEU A 59 -4.27 6.60 -3.92
CA LEU A 59 -3.54 7.86 -3.76
C LEU A 59 -4.50 9.03 -3.50
N ASP A 60 -5.64 9.09 -4.19
CA ASP A 60 -6.66 10.11 -3.96
C ASP A 60 -7.21 10.04 -2.54
N ASP A 61 -7.57 8.84 -2.07
CA ASP A 61 -8.04 8.61 -0.71
C ASP A 61 -6.96 8.96 0.32
N LEU A 62 -5.69 8.62 0.04
CA LEU A 62 -4.56 8.96 0.91
C LEU A 62 -4.38 10.47 1.02
N ILE A 63 -4.39 11.19 -0.11
CA ILE A 63 -4.25 12.65 -0.15
C ILE A 63 -5.37 13.32 0.65
N LYS A 64 -6.62 12.91 0.41
CA LYS A 64 -7.78 13.42 1.15
C LYS A 64 -7.71 13.11 2.64
N SER A 65 -7.19 11.95 3.03
CA SER A 65 -7.07 11.56 4.45
C SER A 65 -6.09 12.43 5.25
N ILE A 66 -5.14 13.09 4.58
CA ILE A 66 -4.20 14.02 5.23
C ILE A 66 -4.90 15.33 5.62
N GLY A 67 -5.99 15.72 4.93
CA GLY A 67 -6.72 16.96 5.17
C GLY A 67 -5.93 18.23 4.85
N ASN A 68 -4.92 18.12 3.98
CA ASN A 68 -4.13 19.26 3.53
C ASN A 68 -4.70 19.84 2.24
N LYS A 69 -5.23 21.06 2.31
CA LYS A 69 -5.89 21.75 1.20
C LYS A 69 -5.01 21.97 -0.04
N ASP A 70 -3.69 22.07 0.14
CA ASP A 70 -2.78 22.23 -0.99
C ASP A 70 -2.48 20.89 -1.66
N LEU A 71 -2.42 19.80 -0.90
CA LEU A 71 -2.30 18.46 -1.46
C LEU A 71 -3.61 18.01 -2.12
N GLU A 72 -4.77 18.39 -1.59
CA GLU A 72 -6.08 18.07 -2.20
C GLU A 72 -6.20 18.59 -3.63
N LYS A 73 -5.58 19.74 -3.96
CA LYS A 73 -5.52 20.27 -5.34
C LYS A 73 -4.81 19.30 -6.30
N LEU A 74 -3.92 18.44 -5.80
CA LEU A 74 -3.22 17.43 -6.61
C LEU A 74 -4.08 16.22 -6.94
N SER A 75 -5.14 15.95 -6.16
CA SER A 75 -6.09 14.85 -6.42
C SER A 75 -7.15 15.20 -7.47
N SER A 76 -7.23 16.48 -7.89
CA SER A 76 -8.16 16.97 -8.90
C SER A 76 -7.53 17.16 -10.30
N LEU A 77 -6.26 16.77 -10.47
CA LEU A 77 -5.53 16.78 -11.75
C LEU A 77 -5.77 15.47 -12.51
#